data_AF-A0A0M9VPR1-F1
#
_entry.id   AF-A0A0M9VPR1-F1
#
_cell.length_a   1.000
_cell.length_b   1.000
_cell.length_c   1.000
_cell.angle_alpha   90.00
_cell.angle_beta   90.00
_cell.angle_gamma   90.00
#
_symmetry.space_group_name_H-M   'P 1'
#
loop_
_entity.id
_entity.type
_entity.pdbx_description
1 polymer ?
#
loop_
_entity_poly.entity_id
_entity_poly.type
_entity_poly.pdbx_seq_one_letter_code
_entity_poly.pdbx_strand_id
1 'polypeptide(L)'
;MDVPEQGAEKQAASPVPNTVEAMSDSEKEDIPLSAKSMSATNAAGGTFGLGLDQFELPKASIAKVARSEIPESVQLRKDTITALVKSASVFVSYLTAASHDVAIARGNKTISAAHVLDAMRELDFPPAMRKELREQLEAYRDLQKKSAAARAEAAAQSRERAKAARAAAAAAAAAADAEAEAGGTEGAEPMQTDETGNTYEPTSATDDHVVVKELPEANADAAP
;
A
#
# COMPACT_ATOMS: atom_id res chain seq x y z
N MET A 1 -91.71 -2.70 -5.21
CA MET A 1 -91.45 -1.65 -4.21
C MET A 1 -89.95 -1.53 -4.12
N ASP A 2 -89.36 -0.69 -4.95
CA ASP A 2 -89.17 0.77 -4.78
C ASP A 2 -87.84 1.08 -4.07
N VAL A 3 -87.00 1.80 -4.80
CA VAL A 3 -85.69 2.40 -4.44
C VAL A 3 -85.98 3.68 -3.60
N PRO A 4 -85.04 4.63 -3.34
CA PRO A 4 -83.60 4.68 -2.96
C PRO A 4 -83.38 5.49 -1.66
N GLU A 5 -82.15 5.69 -1.17
CA GLU A 5 -81.65 7.05 -0.85
C GLU A 5 -80.13 7.11 -0.58
N GLN A 6 -79.49 8.13 -1.15
CA GLN A 6 -78.09 8.52 -1.00
C GLN A 6 -77.96 9.63 0.05
N GLY A 7 -76.74 9.83 0.59
CA GLY A 7 -76.28 11.07 1.23
C GLY A 7 -74.87 10.85 1.81
N ALA A 8 -73.77 11.22 1.17
CA ALA A 8 -73.19 12.56 0.97
C ALA A 8 -72.59 13.21 2.25
N GLU A 9 -71.24 13.27 2.26
CA GLU A 9 -70.40 14.42 2.60
C GLU A 9 -70.21 14.87 4.07
N LYS A 10 -68.96 14.76 4.59
CA LYS A 10 -68.15 15.92 4.99
C LYS A 10 -66.70 15.58 5.43
N GLN A 11 -65.77 16.40 4.92
CA GLN A 11 -64.38 16.56 5.34
C GLN A 11 -64.24 17.31 6.68
N ALA A 12 -63.21 16.98 7.46
CA ALA A 12 -62.41 17.89 8.31
C ALA A 12 -61.19 17.08 8.82
N ALA A 13 -59.97 17.27 8.32
CA ALA A 13 -59.00 18.33 8.65
C ALA A 13 -58.56 18.33 10.14
N SER A 14 -57.26 18.09 10.33
CA SER A 14 -56.49 17.89 11.57
C SER A 14 -56.59 19.03 12.62
N PRO A 15 -56.03 18.84 13.83
CA PRO A 15 -54.68 19.39 14.03
C PRO A 15 -53.74 18.56 14.93
N VAL A 16 -52.45 18.74 14.65
CA VAL A 16 -51.26 18.35 15.43
C VAL A 16 -51.19 19.19 16.71
N PRO A 17 -50.70 18.67 17.84
CA PRO A 17 -50.05 19.51 18.84
C PRO A 17 -48.53 19.32 18.74
N ASN A 18 -47.89 20.31 18.11
CA ASN A 18 -46.48 20.61 18.32
C ASN A 18 -46.38 21.40 19.64
N THR A 19 -45.57 20.96 20.59
CA THR A 19 -45.16 21.80 21.72
C THR A 19 -43.66 21.67 21.88
N VAL A 20 -43.03 22.81 21.62
CA VAL A 20 -41.63 23.15 21.75
C VAL A 20 -41.40 23.73 23.15
N GLU A 21 -40.51 23.12 23.95
CA GLU A 21 -39.68 23.74 24.99
C GLU A 21 -38.48 22.79 25.14
N ALA A 22 -37.25 23.07 24.67
CA ALA A 22 -36.32 24.17 24.87
C ALA A 22 -35.67 24.21 26.28
N MET A 23 -34.32 24.17 26.25
CA MET A 23 -33.33 24.44 27.32
C MET A 23 -33.05 23.27 28.28
N SER A 24 -31.83 22.89 28.65
CA SER A 24 -30.42 23.31 28.47
C SER A 24 -29.63 22.32 29.38
N ASP A 25 -28.40 21.85 29.17
CA ASP A 25 -27.10 22.53 29.02
C ASP A 25 -25.98 21.45 29.09
N SER A 26 -24.83 21.72 28.44
CA SER A 26 -23.45 21.20 28.63
C SER A 26 -23.19 19.69 28.86
N GLU A 27 -22.25 19.03 28.17
CA GLU A 27 -20.81 19.30 28.23
C GLU A 27 -20.10 19.14 26.86
N LYS A 28 -19.17 20.07 26.59
CA LYS A 28 -18.16 19.98 25.53
C LYS A 28 -16.94 19.24 26.08
N GLU A 29 -16.56 18.12 25.46
CA GLU A 29 -15.20 17.61 25.56
C GLU A 29 -14.44 17.91 24.28
N ASP A 30 -13.59 18.93 24.35
CA ASP A 30 -12.59 19.28 23.35
C ASP A 30 -11.43 18.27 23.40
N ILE A 31 -11.40 17.32 22.45
CA ILE A 31 -10.22 16.48 22.22
C ILE A 31 -9.34 17.19 21.18
N PRO A 32 -8.14 17.70 21.52
CA PRO A 32 -7.27 18.34 20.54
C PRO A 32 -6.62 17.28 19.64
N LEU A 33 -7.25 16.95 18.52
CA LEU A 33 -6.61 16.15 17.47
C LEU A 33 -5.49 16.98 16.83
N SER A 34 -4.26 16.67 17.22
CA SER A 34 -3.01 17.18 16.64
C SER A 34 -3.03 17.07 15.12
N ALA A 35 -3.21 18.22 14.45
CA ALA A 35 -3.34 18.40 13.01
C ALA A 35 -2.02 18.21 12.23
N LYS A 36 -1.13 17.32 12.64
CA LYS A 36 0.22 17.23 12.05
C LYS A 36 0.65 15.88 11.48
N SER A 37 -0.24 14.90 11.34
CA SER A 37 0.13 13.61 10.71
C SER A 37 -0.89 12.95 9.77
N MET A 38 -1.93 13.65 9.29
CA MET A 38 -2.86 13.11 8.28
C MET A 38 -3.13 14.08 7.11
N SER A 39 -2.07 14.66 6.55
CA SER A 39 -2.15 15.63 5.44
C SER A 39 -2.00 14.99 4.04
N ALA A 40 -2.58 13.82 3.79
CA ALA A 40 -2.50 13.26 2.42
C ALA A 40 -3.73 12.53 1.87
N THR A 41 -4.81 12.29 2.62
CA THR A 41 -5.95 11.58 2.02
C THR A 41 -7.34 12.11 2.33
N ASN A 42 -7.59 12.82 3.43
CA ASN A 42 -8.96 13.25 3.76
C ASN A 42 -9.00 14.71 4.23
N ALA A 43 -8.98 15.66 3.29
CA ALA A 43 -9.30 17.06 3.57
C ALA A 43 -10.78 17.34 3.27
N ALA A 44 -11.61 17.30 4.32
CA ALA A 44 -12.76 18.19 4.58
C ALA A 44 -13.83 18.49 3.50
N GLY A 45 -13.94 17.70 2.44
CA GLY A 45 -15.02 17.76 1.45
C GLY A 45 -14.79 16.63 0.47
N GLY A 46 -15.65 15.62 0.47
CA GLY A 46 -15.36 14.31 -0.11
C GLY A 46 -14.79 14.36 -1.53
N THR A 47 -14.14 13.26 -1.92
CA THR A 47 -13.74 12.94 -3.30
C THR A 47 -14.87 13.13 -4.34
N PHE A 48 -16.10 13.37 -3.90
CA PHE A 48 -17.27 13.84 -4.63
C PHE A 48 -17.03 15.05 -5.57
N GLY A 49 -15.99 15.85 -5.35
CA GLY A 49 -15.60 16.96 -6.24
C GLY A 49 -14.53 16.61 -7.28
N LEU A 50 -13.86 15.46 -7.15
CA LEU A 50 -12.95 14.95 -8.16
C LEU A 50 -13.79 14.22 -9.21
N GLY A 51 -13.77 14.68 -10.45
CA GLY A 51 -14.51 14.03 -11.54
C GLY A 51 -14.17 12.54 -11.63
N LEU A 52 -15.14 11.73 -12.09
CA LEU A 52 -15.00 10.27 -12.22
C LEU A 52 -13.75 9.84 -13.03
N ASP A 53 -13.25 10.74 -13.87
CA ASP A 53 -12.07 10.56 -14.71
C ASP A 53 -10.79 10.24 -13.90
N GLN A 54 -10.71 10.66 -12.62
CA GLN A 54 -9.56 10.38 -11.75
C GLN A 54 -9.53 8.92 -11.24
N PHE A 55 -10.67 8.23 -11.29
CA PHE A 55 -10.83 6.86 -10.82
C PHE A 55 -11.01 5.87 -11.98
N GLU A 56 -10.72 6.29 -13.21
CA GLU A 56 -10.80 5.42 -14.39
C GLU A 56 -9.72 4.34 -14.35
N LEU A 57 -10.14 3.10 -14.60
CA LEU A 57 -9.24 1.98 -14.77
C LEU A 57 -8.55 2.05 -16.14
N PRO A 58 -7.33 1.48 -16.30
CA PRO A 58 -6.65 1.48 -17.59
C PRO A 58 -7.52 0.89 -18.71
N LYS A 59 -7.80 1.70 -19.73
CA LYS A 59 -8.71 1.32 -20.83
C LYS A 59 -8.31 0.00 -21.50
N ALA A 60 -7.01 -0.26 -21.62
CA ALA A 60 -6.50 -1.51 -22.20
C ALA A 60 -6.90 -2.75 -21.40
N SER A 61 -6.93 -2.67 -20.07
CA SER A 61 -7.34 -3.79 -19.21
C SER A 61 -8.82 -4.08 -19.36
N ILE A 62 -9.67 -3.03 -19.32
CA ILE A 62 -11.12 -3.15 -19.52
C ILE A 62 -11.44 -3.69 -20.91
N ALA A 63 -10.78 -3.19 -21.95
CA ALA A 63 -10.99 -3.67 -23.32
C ALA A 63 -10.58 -5.14 -23.51
N LYS A 64 -9.54 -5.62 -22.82
CA LYS A 64 -9.14 -7.03 -22.87
C LYS A 64 -10.20 -7.94 -22.25
N VAL A 65 -10.69 -7.60 -21.06
CA VAL A 65 -11.76 -8.35 -20.38
C VAL A 65 -13.05 -8.31 -21.18
N ALA A 66 -13.46 -7.14 -21.68
CA ALA A 66 -14.68 -7.05 -22.47
C ALA A 66 -14.64 -7.90 -23.75
N ARG A 67 -13.45 -8.08 -24.35
CA ARG A 67 -13.26 -8.93 -25.53
C ARG A 67 -13.16 -10.43 -25.21
N SER A 68 -12.77 -10.82 -24.00
CA SER A 68 -12.74 -12.24 -23.62
C SER A 68 -14.14 -12.82 -23.48
N GLU A 69 -15.12 -11.98 -23.15
CA GLU A 69 -16.51 -12.38 -22.92
C GLU A 69 -17.41 -12.28 -24.16
N ILE A 70 -16.87 -11.86 -25.31
CA ILE A 70 -17.62 -11.76 -26.56
C ILE A 70 -16.94 -12.56 -27.68
N PRO A 71 -17.71 -13.13 -28.62
CA PRO A 71 -17.14 -13.80 -29.79
C PRO A 71 -16.33 -12.84 -30.67
N GLU A 72 -15.32 -13.36 -31.37
CA GLU A 72 -14.46 -12.60 -32.30
C GLU A 72 -15.23 -11.97 -33.48
N SER A 73 -16.43 -12.47 -33.78
CA SER A 73 -17.30 -11.91 -34.81
C SER A 73 -17.89 -10.54 -34.42
N VAL A 74 -17.85 -10.17 -33.13
CA VAL A 74 -18.45 -8.94 -32.62
C VAL A 74 -17.36 -7.90 -32.36
N GLN A 75 -17.53 -6.71 -32.98
CA GLN A 75 -16.64 -5.58 -32.79
C GLN A 75 -17.19 -4.58 -31.77
N LEU A 76 -16.39 -4.23 -30.75
CA LEU A 76 -16.72 -3.18 -29.78
C LEU A 76 -16.32 -1.80 -30.31
N ARG A 77 -17.27 -0.86 -30.31
CA ARG A 77 -17.01 0.54 -30.68
C ARG A 77 -16.23 1.27 -29.58
N LYS A 78 -15.55 2.35 -29.96
CA LYS A 78 -14.73 3.18 -29.03
C LYS A 78 -15.56 3.74 -27.87
N ASP A 79 -16.79 4.16 -28.15
CA ASP A 79 -17.68 4.73 -27.14
C ASP A 79 -18.13 3.69 -26.12
N THR A 80 -18.33 2.44 -26.54
CA THR A 80 -18.66 1.31 -25.66
C THR A 80 -17.55 1.05 -24.66
N ILE A 81 -16.29 1.05 -25.10
CA ILE A 81 -15.15 0.86 -24.19
C ILE A 81 -15.06 2.01 -23.19
N THR A 82 -15.29 3.24 -23.62
CA THR A 82 -15.28 4.40 -22.73
C THR A 82 -16.42 4.34 -21.70
N ALA A 83 -17.61 3.89 -22.10
CA ALA A 83 -18.72 3.65 -21.19
C ALA A 83 -18.42 2.53 -20.17
N LEU A 84 -17.77 1.45 -20.60
CA LEU A 84 -17.33 0.37 -19.70
C LEU A 84 -16.31 0.86 -18.67
N VAL A 85 -15.36 1.71 -19.07
CA VAL A 85 -14.36 2.28 -18.17
C VAL A 85 -15.02 3.16 -17.09
N LYS A 86 -15.92 4.06 -17.50
CA LYS A 86 -16.65 4.93 -16.56
C LYS A 86 -17.61 4.13 -15.66
N SER A 87 -18.32 3.15 -16.21
CA SER A 87 -19.23 2.29 -15.43
C SER A 87 -18.49 1.39 -14.45
N ALA A 88 -17.27 0.93 -14.76
CA ALA A 88 -16.45 0.15 -13.82
C ALA A 88 -16.11 0.94 -12.56
N SER A 89 -15.76 2.23 -12.69
CA SER A 89 -15.49 3.11 -11.54
C SER A 89 -16.74 3.29 -10.65
N VAL A 90 -17.91 3.46 -11.28
CA VAL A 90 -19.19 3.55 -10.56
C VAL A 90 -19.55 2.21 -9.91
N PHE A 91 -19.30 1.09 -10.58
CA PHE A 91 -19.56 -0.25 -10.07
C PHE A 91 -18.78 -0.55 -8.78
N VAL A 92 -17.48 -0.24 -8.75
CA VAL A 92 -16.66 -0.42 -7.54
C VAL A 92 -17.20 0.42 -6.39
N SER A 93 -17.57 1.67 -6.66
CA SER A 93 -18.13 2.58 -5.65
C SER A 93 -19.48 2.08 -5.13
N TYR A 94 -20.35 1.59 -6.03
CA TYR A 94 -21.66 1.04 -5.70
C TYR A 94 -21.55 -0.21 -4.83
N LEU A 95 -20.70 -1.17 -5.21
CA LEU A 95 -20.50 -2.39 -4.43
C LEU A 95 -19.87 -2.09 -3.06
N THR A 96 -18.97 -1.10 -3.00
CA THR A 96 -18.36 -0.66 -1.74
C THR A 96 -19.42 -0.05 -0.81
N ALA A 97 -20.31 0.79 -1.33
CA ALA A 97 -21.42 1.37 -0.55
C ALA A 97 -22.36 0.29 0.00
N ALA A 98 -22.80 -0.65 -0.84
CA ALA A 98 -23.64 -1.76 -0.38
C ALA A 98 -22.92 -2.65 0.66
N SER A 99 -21.63 -2.93 0.47
CA SER A 99 -20.82 -3.71 1.43
C SER A 99 -20.62 -2.98 2.75
N HIS A 100 -20.56 -1.65 2.70
CA HIS A 100 -20.47 -0.79 3.88
C HIS A 100 -21.77 -0.84 4.69
N ASP A 101 -22.93 -0.76 4.03
CA ASP A 101 -24.23 -0.84 4.70
C ASP A 101 -24.41 -2.20 5.41
N VAL A 102 -24.01 -3.30 4.75
CA VAL A 102 -23.98 -4.64 5.38
C VAL A 102 -23.02 -4.71 6.57
N ALA A 103 -21.87 -4.03 6.49
CA ALA A 103 -20.90 -3.99 7.60
C ALA A 103 -21.48 -3.26 8.81
N ILE A 104 -22.10 -2.09 8.60
CA ILE A 104 -22.76 -1.30 9.65
C ILE A 104 -23.91 -2.07 10.27
N ALA A 105 -24.74 -2.73 9.45
CA ALA A 105 -25.85 -3.55 9.94
C ALA A 105 -25.39 -4.68 10.87
N ARG A 106 -24.14 -5.14 10.71
CA ARG A 106 -23.49 -6.14 11.59
C ARG A 106 -22.70 -5.56 12.75
N GLY A 107 -22.72 -4.24 12.94
CA GLY A 107 -21.96 -3.54 13.99
C GLY A 107 -20.45 -3.44 13.71
N ASN A 108 -20.01 -3.70 12.48
CA ASN A 108 -18.60 -3.70 12.10
C ASN A 108 -18.20 -2.34 11.50
N LYS A 109 -17.10 -1.76 12.00
CA LYS A 109 -16.51 -0.51 11.46
C LYS A 109 -15.62 -0.73 10.24
N THR A 110 -15.38 -1.98 9.85
CA THR A 110 -14.47 -2.36 8.76
C THR A 110 -15.18 -3.32 7.81
N ILE A 111 -15.05 -3.06 6.51
CA ILE A 111 -15.58 -3.94 5.47
C ILE A 111 -14.69 -5.19 5.40
N SER A 112 -15.33 -6.37 5.53
CA SER A 112 -14.69 -7.68 5.42
C SER A 112 -15.18 -8.38 4.15
N ALA A 113 -14.48 -9.42 3.72
CA ALA A 113 -14.88 -10.21 2.55
C ALA A 113 -16.30 -10.82 2.70
N ALA A 114 -16.72 -11.13 3.93
CA ALA A 114 -18.06 -11.63 4.19
C ALA A 114 -19.13 -10.58 3.85
N HIS A 115 -18.88 -9.30 4.17
CA HIS A 115 -19.82 -8.22 3.89
C HIS A 115 -20.03 -8.02 2.37
N VAL A 116 -18.97 -8.17 1.57
CA VAL A 116 -19.06 -8.10 0.11
C VAL A 116 -19.89 -9.26 -0.47
N LEU A 117 -19.68 -10.48 0.03
CA LEU A 117 -20.44 -11.65 -0.41
C LEU A 117 -21.93 -11.56 -0.05
N ASP A 118 -22.25 -10.99 1.11
CA ASP A 118 -23.63 -10.73 1.53
C ASP A 118 -24.25 -9.59 0.73
N ALA A 119 -23.51 -8.50 0.46
CA ALA A 119 -23.98 -7.41 -0.40
C ALA A 119 -24.29 -7.91 -1.82
N MET A 120 -23.49 -8.80 -2.40
CA MET A 120 -23.83 -9.41 -3.69
C MET A 120 -25.11 -10.25 -3.67
N ARG A 121 -25.49 -10.78 -2.49
CA ARG A 121 -26.79 -11.46 -2.34
C ARG A 121 -27.93 -10.45 -2.31
N GLU A 122 -27.78 -9.36 -1.56
CA GLU A 122 -28.80 -8.30 -1.44
C GLU A 122 -29.01 -7.52 -2.73
N LEU A 123 -27.95 -7.36 -3.53
CA LEU A 123 -28.00 -6.74 -4.86
C LEU A 123 -28.45 -7.70 -5.97
N ASP A 124 -28.89 -8.92 -5.62
CA ASP A 124 -29.38 -9.93 -6.56
C ASP A 124 -28.42 -10.29 -7.72
N PHE A 125 -27.10 -10.25 -7.47
CA PHE A 125 -26.14 -10.73 -8.47
C PHE A 125 -26.36 -12.22 -8.78
N PRO A 126 -26.14 -12.66 -10.03
CA PRO A 126 -26.34 -14.04 -10.44
C PRO A 126 -25.63 -15.05 -9.51
N PRO A 127 -26.28 -16.19 -9.17
CA PRO A 127 -25.67 -17.21 -8.31
C PRO A 127 -24.30 -17.70 -8.81
N ALA A 128 -24.13 -17.79 -10.14
CA ALA A 128 -22.87 -18.19 -10.76
C ALA A 128 -21.72 -17.23 -10.41
N MET A 129 -21.93 -15.91 -10.53
CA MET A 129 -20.92 -14.90 -10.16
C MET A 129 -20.58 -14.95 -8.66
N ARG A 130 -21.58 -15.17 -7.80
CA ARG A 130 -21.36 -15.30 -6.36
C ARG A 130 -20.58 -16.57 -6.00
N LYS A 131 -20.73 -17.65 -6.79
CA LYS A 131 -19.95 -18.88 -6.61
C LYS A 131 -18.50 -18.65 -7.03
N GLU A 132 -18.28 -18.09 -8.20
CA GLU A 132 -16.95 -17.77 -8.71
C GLU A 132 -16.18 -16.84 -7.78
N LEU A 133 -16.82 -15.81 -7.22
CA LEU A 133 -16.16 -14.92 -6.25
C LEU A 133 -15.70 -15.67 -4.98
N ARG A 134 -16.46 -16.67 -4.51
CA ARG A 134 -16.06 -17.48 -3.35
C ARG A 134 -14.85 -18.34 -3.67
N GLU A 135 -14.81 -18.94 -4.86
CA GLU A 135 -13.66 -19.73 -5.32
C GLU A 135 -12.40 -18.87 -5.43
N GLN A 136 -12.51 -17.65 -5.97
CA GLN A 136 -11.39 -16.69 -6.03
C GLN A 136 -10.92 -16.24 -4.64
N LEU A 137 -11.84 -16.11 -3.67
CA LEU A 137 -11.50 -15.79 -2.28
C LEU A 137 -10.68 -16.93 -1.65
N GLU A 138 -11.07 -18.18 -1.85
CA GLU A 138 -10.34 -19.35 -1.37
C GLU A 138 -8.94 -19.43 -1.98
N ALA A 139 -8.85 -19.29 -3.31
CA ALA A 139 -7.57 -19.25 -4.02
C ALA A 139 -6.64 -18.13 -3.51
N TYR A 140 -7.19 -16.94 -3.25
CA TYR A 140 -6.45 -15.81 -2.68
C TYR A 140 -5.91 -16.12 -1.27
N ARG A 141 -6.73 -16.74 -0.41
CA ARG A 141 -6.30 -17.14 0.94
C ARG A 141 -5.16 -18.16 0.89
N ASP A 142 -5.20 -19.10 -0.04
CA ASP A 142 -4.14 -20.08 -0.17
C ASP A 142 -2.85 -19.48 -0.75
N LEU A 143 -2.97 -18.54 -1.69
CA LEU A 143 -1.83 -17.78 -2.19
C LEU A 143 -1.17 -16.94 -1.08
N GLN A 144 -1.96 -16.30 -0.22
CA GLN A 144 -1.49 -15.57 0.95
C GLN A 144 -0.70 -16.45 1.94
N LYS A 145 -1.19 -17.67 2.22
CA LYS A 145 -0.47 -18.63 3.09
C LYS A 145 0.86 -19.06 2.47
N LYS A 146 0.85 -19.38 1.16
CA LYS A 146 2.05 -19.80 0.43
C LYS A 146 3.11 -18.69 0.37
N SER A 147 2.70 -17.44 0.11
CA SER A 147 3.62 -16.30 0.06
C SER A 147 4.21 -15.98 1.44
N ALA A 148 3.41 -16.09 2.50
CA ALA A 148 3.89 -15.94 3.87
C ALA A 148 4.93 -17.01 4.24
N ALA A 149 4.67 -18.27 3.88
CA ALA A 149 5.63 -19.37 4.09
C ALA A 149 6.94 -19.15 3.31
N ALA A 150 6.86 -18.79 2.03
CA ALA A 150 8.04 -18.50 1.21
C ALA A 150 8.86 -17.32 1.76
N ARG A 151 8.18 -16.27 2.26
CA ARG A 151 8.85 -15.12 2.89
C ARG A 151 9.53 -15.50 4.20
N ALA A 152 8.90 -16.35 5.02
CA ALA A 152 9.50 -16.84 6.25
C ALA A 152 10.75 -17.70 5.97
N GLU A 153 10.69 -18.56 4.96
CA GLU A 153 11.83 -19.38 4.54
C GLU A 153 12.99 -18.52 4.02
N ALA A 154 12.72 -17.55 3.14
CA ALA A 154 13.73 -16.60 2.66
C ALA A 154 14.35 -15.78 3.81
N ALA A 155 13.54 -15.40 4.80
CA ALA A 155 14.03 -14.70 5.99
C ALA A 155 14.91 -15.60 6.88
N ALA A 156 14.61 -16.90 6.98
CA ALA A 156 15.43 -17.86 7.70
C ALA A 156 16.78 -18.09 6.98
N GLN A 157 16.75 -18.33 5.67
CA GLN A 157 17.95 -18.54 4.86
C GLN A 157 18.87 -17.30 4.84
N SER A 158 18.32 -16.09 4.78
CA SER A 158 19.10 -14.85 4.86
C SER A 158 19.75 -14.65 6.23
N ARG A 159 19.04 -14.96 7.33
CA ARG A 159 19.61 -14.92 8.69
C ARG A 159 20.74 -15.94 8.86
N GLU A 160 20.58 -17.14 8.30
CA GLU A 160 21.60 -18.18 8.37
C GLU A 160 22.85 -17.81 7.56
N ARG A 161 22.69 -17.28 6.35
CA ARG A 161 23.80 -16.73 5.55
C ARG A 161 24.50 -15.56 6.26
N ALA A 162 23.75 -14.66 6.88
CA ALA A 162 24.34 -13.55 7.64
C ALA A 162 25.12 -14.04 8.88
N LYS A 163 24.62 -15.07 9.57
CA LYS A 163 25.33 -15.68 10.71
C LYS A 163 26.60 -16.40 10.25
N ALA A 164 26.55 -17.13 9.15
CA ALA A 164 27.71 -17.80 8.56
C ALA A 164 28.78 -16.78 8.10
N ALA A 165 28.36 -15.70 7.44
CA ALA A 165 29.28 -14.63 7.02
C ALA A 165 29.94 -13.93 8.22
N ARG A 166 29.19 -13.68 9.30
CA ARG A 166 29.74 -13.08 10.52
C ARG A 166 30.71 -14.02 11.25
N ALA A 167 30.42 -15.32 11.27
CA ALA A 167 31.32 -16.32 11.83
C ALA A 167 32.63 -16.44 11.02
N ALA A 168 32.54 -16.41 9.70
CA ALA A 168 33.71 -16.42 8.82
C ALA A 168 34.57 -15.16 8.98
N ALA A 169 33.95 -13.98 9.09
CA ALA A 169 34.68 -12.74 9.33
C ALA A 169 35.38 -12.71 10.70
N ALA A 170 34.74 -13.26 11.74
CA ALA A 170 35.34 -13.37 13.07
C ALA A 170 36.52 -14.35 13.09
N ALA A 171 36.41 -15.48 12.38
CA ALA A 171 37.51 -16.44 12.25
C ALA A 171 38.71 -15.86 11.48
N ALA A 172 38.46 -15.08 10.42
CA ALA A 172 39.52 -14.40 9.68
C ALA A 172 40.24 -13.32 10.51
N ALA A 173 39.50 -12.57 11.34
CA ALA A 173 40.08 -11.59 12.25
C ALA A 173 40.94 -12.25 13.35
N ALA A 174 40.50 -13.39 13.89
CA ALA A 174 41.28 -14.14 14.90
C ALA A 174 42.56 -14.77 14.32
N ALA A 175 42.54 -15.17 13.04
CA ALA A 175 43.74 -15.68 12.37
C ALA A 175 44.77 -14.58 12.08
N ALA A 176 44.33 -13.35 11.80
CA ALA A 176 45.21 -12.20 11.59
C ALA A 176 45.89 -11.72 12.89
N ASP A 177 45.24 -11.90 14.05
CA ASP A 177 45.80 -11.56 15.36
C ASP A 177 46.87 -12.58 15.82
N ALA A 178 46.79 -13.84 15.36
CA ALA A 178 47.72 -14.91 15.72
C ALA A 178 49.06 -14.86 14.97
N GLU A 179 49.20 -14.11 13.86
CA GLU A 179 50.49 -13.92 13.16
C GLU A 179 51.35 -12.79 13.75
N ALA A 180 50.88 -12.08 14.79
CA ALA A 180 51.65 -11.03 15.47
C ALA A 180 52.54 -11.55 16.63
N GLU A 181 52.37 -12.81 17.08
CA GLU A 181 53.11 -13.40 18.22
C GLU A 181 54.06 -14.53 17.78
N ALA A 182 54.89 -14.25 16.75
CA ALA A 182 56.05 -15.06 16.40
C ALA A 182 57.24 -14.16 16.04
N GLY A 183 57.64 -13.30 16.98
CA GLY A 183 58.75 -12.37 16.81
C GLY A 183 59.38 -11.97 18.13
N GLY A 184 59.91 -12.93 18.89
CA GLY A 184 60.71 -12.65 20.08
C GLY A 184 62.10 -13.27 19.99
N THR A 185 63.15 -12.44 19.86
CA THR A 185 64.38 -12.51 20.67
C THR A 185 65.23 -11.23 20.54
N GLU A 186 65.52 -10.66 21.72
CA GLU A 186 66.75 -9.99 22.16
C GLU A 186 67.06 -8.53 21.75
N GLY A 187 67.14 -7.66 22.77
CA GLY A 187 67.78 -6.35 22.70
C GLY A 187 67.33 -5.33 23.77
N ALA A 188 67.68 -5.56 25.03
CA ALA A 188 67.79 -4.51 26.06
C ALA A 188 69.03 -3.63 25.68
N GLU A 189 69.15 -2.29 25.79
CA GLU A 189 68.61 -1.19 26.60
C GLU A 189 68.93 0.17 25.88
N PRO A 190 68.89 1.38 26.50
CA PRO A 190 67.77 2.12 27.10
C PRO A 190 67.55 3.51 26.44
N MET A 191 66.50 4.19 26.89
CA MET A 191 66.18 5.61 26.64
C MET A 191 67.39 6.56 26.81
N GLN A 192 67.49 7.54 25.92
CA GLN A 192 67.88 8.91 26.30
C GLN A 192 66.94 9.94 25.66
N THR A 193 66.34 10.74 26.52
CA THR A 193 65.67 12.01 26.22
C THR A 193 66.59 13.12 26.71
N ASP A 194 66.77 14.18 25.94
CA ASP A 194 67.36 15.43 26.43
C ASP A 194 66.36 16.60 26.39
N GLU A 195 66.63 17.57 27.26
CA GLU A 195 65.67 18.53 27.81
C GLU A 195 65.78 19.94 27.21
N THR A 196 65.76 20.09 25.88
CA THR A 196 65.68 21.43 25.26
C THR A 196 64.98 21.41 23.91
N GLY A 197 63.69 21.06 23.89
CA GLY A 197 62.85 20.96 22.69
C GLY A 197 63.07 22.04 21.61
N ASN A 198 63.96 21.75 20.67
CA ASN A 198 64.04 22.06 19.23
C ASN A 198 65.40 21.51 18.72
N THR A 199 65.62 21.03 17.49
CA THR A 199 65.37 21.72 16.22
C THR A 199 65.68 20.80 15.02
N TYR A 200 64.90 21.01 13.95
CA TYR A 200 65.25 21.05 12.51
C TYR A 200 65.50 19.81 11.64
N GLU A 201 64.86 19.85 10.48
CA GLU A 201 64.93 18.93 9.33
C GLU A 201 66.24 19.07 8.53
N PRO A 202 66.79 17.98 7.99
CA PRO A 202 67.62 18.04 6.79
C PRO A 202 66.76 17.84 5.54
N THR A 203 66.58 18.94 4.79
CA THR A 203 66.10 18.97 3.41
C THR A 203 67.02 18.22 2.46
N SER A 204 66.43 17.68 1.37
CA SER A 204 66.98 17.32 0.05
C SER A 204 66.59 15.88 -0.30
N ALA A 205 66.28 15.48 -1.52
CA ALA A 205 65.91 16.10 -2.79
C ALA A 205 65.60 14.89 -3.70
N THR A 206 64.75 15.06 -4.71
CA THR A 206 64.51 14.13 -5.86
C THR A 206 63.90 12.76 -5.47
N ASP A 207 62.96 12.16 -6.18
CA ASP A 207 62.65 12.25 -7.60
C ASP A 207 61.19 11.83 -7.85
N ASP A 208 60.71 12.32 -8.98
CA ASP A 208 59.38 12.25 -9.56
C ASP A 208 59.04 10.82 -10.02
N HIS A 209 57.87 10.27 -9.64
CA HIS A 209 56.93 9.74 -10.64
C HIS A 209 55.60 9.33 -9.98
N VAL A 210 54.63 10.24 -10.09
CA VAL A 210 53.21 9.90 -10.06
C VAL A 210 52.84 9.36 -11.45
N VAL A 211 52.32 8.15 -11.54
CA VAL A 211 51.59 7.70 -12.73
C VAL A 211 50.10 7.81 -12.42
N VAL A 212 49.55 8.97 -12.77
CA VAL A 212 48.12 9.16 -13.02
C VAL A 212 47.82 8.50 -14.37
N LYS A 213 46.85 7.58 -14.40
CA LYS A 213 46.26 7.12 -15.66
C LYS A 213 44.76 7.36 -15.63
N GLU A 214 44.39 8.54 -16.08
CA GLU A 214 43.02 8.92 -16.47
C GLU A 214 42.80 8.61 -17.96
N LEU A 215 41.67 7.95 -18.26
CA LEU A 215 40.76 8.13 -19.42
C LEU A 215 41.25 7.70 -20.84
N PRO A 216 40.34 7.36 -21.80
CA PRO A 216 39.05 8.01 -22.02
C PRO A 216 37.81 7.15 -22.37
N GLU A 217 36.66 7.82 -22.22
CA GLU A 217 35.36 7.53 -22.83
C GLU A 217 35.37 7.66 -24.36
N ALA A 218 34.53 6.86 -25.04
CA ALA A 218 33.76 7.17 -26.26
C ALA A 218 33.14 5.84 -26.76
N ASN A 219 31.87 5.53 -26.51
CA ASN A 219 30.66 6.00 -27.18
C ASN A 219 30.48 5.54 -28.64
N ALA A 220 29.24 5.16 -28.93
CA ALA A 220 28.55 5.14 -30.21
C ALA A 220 28.76 3.97 -31.21
N ASP A 221 27.70 3.17 -31.31
CA ASP A 221 26.88 3.03 -32.53
C ASP A 221 27.17 1.91 -33.54
N ALA A 222 26.06 1.51 -34.19
CA ALA A 222 25.88 0.72 -35.41
C ALA A 222 25.67 -0.80 -35.29
N ALA A 223 24.38 -1.15 -35.15
CA ALA A 223 23.74 -2.20 -35.96
C ALA A 223 23.78 -1.80 -37.45
N PRO A 224 23.63 -2.75 -38.39
CA PRO A 224 22.31 -3.35 -38.66
C PRO A 224 22.23 -4.87 -38.45
#